data_AF-A0A8S3FTG7-F1
#
_entry.id   AF-A0A8S3FTG7-F1
#
_cell.length_a   1.000
_cell.length_b   1.000
_cell.length_c   1.000
_cell.angle_alpha   90.00
_cell.angle_beta   90.00
_cell.angle_gamma   90.00
#
_symmetry.space_group_name_H-M   'P 1'
#
loop_
_entity.id
_entity.type
_entity.pdbx_description
1 polymer ?
#
loop_
_entity_poly.entity_id
_entity_poly.type
_entity_poly.pdbx_seq_one_letter_code
_entity_poly.pdbx_strand_id
1 'polypeptide(L)'
;MIYYKNQFCFSETRLIEIMENACLKSESQCSGFLEKYEDQIEEWYQSSSSNLIDDFYKWFCLDTTKVCCPEGTFGKNCRRCPYGDNGRVCSGNGNCDGDGKRTGNGRCNCHNKYRGTNCSECQSGYTKSIDKDNQVRCTDIDECHS
;
A
#
# COMPACT_ATOMS: atom_id res chain seq x y z
N MET A 1 30.86 -18.59 15.69
CA MET A 1 29.99 -17.62 16.39
C MET A 1 30.45 -16.24 15.99
N ILE A 2 29.76 -15.59 15.06
CA ILE A 2 30.25 -14.39 14.40
C ILE A 2 29.92 -13.17 15.27
N TYR A 3 30.97 -12.39 15.56
CA TYR A 3 30.99 -11.15 16.31
C TYR A 3 30.25 -10.04 15.57
N TYR A 4 29.01 -9.70 15.94
CA TYR A 4 28.34 -8.48 15.44
C TYR A 4 27.61 -7.64 16.50
N LYS A 5 27.73 -7.99 17.79
CA LYS A 5 27.04 -7.28 18.89
C LYS A 5 27.53 -5.84 19.19
N ASN A 6 28.52 -5.31 18.46
CA ASN A 6 29.19 -4.03 18.75
C ASN A 6 29.34 -3.07 17.56
N GLN A 7 28.65 -3.30 16.44
CA GLN A 7 28.71 -2.38 15.31
C GLN A 7 27.62 -1.31 15.46
N PHE A 8 27.97 -0.04 15.33
CA PHE A 8 27.05 1.10 15.44
C PHE A 8 25.77 0.93 14.60
N CYS A 9 25.87 0.27 13.44
CA CYS A 9 24.72 -0.02 12.59
C CYS A 9 23.60 -0.87 13.23
N PHE A 10 23.83 -1.47 14.40
CA PHE A 10 22.86 -2.25 15.16
C PHE A 10 22.71 -1.76 16.61
N SER A 11 23.26 -0.58 16.95
CA SER A 11 23.12 -0.03 18.30
C SER A 11 21.80 0.71 18.49
N GLU A 12 21.30 0.72 19.72
CA GLU A 12 20.12 1.49 20.12
C GLU A 12 20.28 2.98 19.79
N THR A 13 21.48 3.55 19.99
CA THR A 13 21.78 4.93 19.61
C THR A 13 21.53 5.20 18.12
N ARG A 14 21.88 4.26 17.24
CA ARG A 14 21.64 4.42 15.81
C ARG A 14 20.15 4.37 15.49
N LEU A 15 19.39 3.51 16.18
CA LEU A 15 17.94 3.46 16.00
C LEU A 15 17.28 4.78 16.41
N ILE A 16 17.67 5.35 17.56
CA ILE A 16 17.14 6.65 18.02
C ILE A 16 17.43 7.74 16.99
N GLU A 17 18.66 7.84 16.48
CA GLU A 17 18.99 8.81 15.42
C GLU A 17 18.10 8.65 14.17
N ILE A 18 17.80 7.40 13.78
CA ILE A 18 16.92 7.12 12.64
C ILE A 18 15.50 7.58 12.95
N MET A 19 14.96 7.24 14.11
CA MET A 19 13.59 7.58 14.52
C MET A 19 13.38 9.09 14.69
N GLU A 20 14.36 9.82 15.24
CA GLU A 20 14.32 11.27 15.37
C GLU A 20 14.23 12.00 14.02
N ASN A 21 14.78 11.39 12.96
CA ASN A 21 14.79 11.95 11.60
C ASN A 21 13.75 11.32 10.67
N ALA A 22 12.99 10.32 11.13
CA ALA A 22 11.99 9.63 10.31
C ALA A 22 10.73 10.49 10.07
N CYS A 23 10.43 11.42 10.98
CA CYS A 23 9.29 12.33 10.87
C CYS A 23 9.74 13.78 10.70
N LEU A 24 8.95 14.57 9.97
CA LEU A 24 9.11 16.02 10.02
C LEU A 24 8.68 16.55 11.39
N LYS A 25 9.40 17.53 11.95
CA LYS A 25 9.10 18.12 13.26
C LYS A 25 7.68 18.71 13.39
N SER A 26 7.06 19.07 12.27
CA SER A 26 5.69 19.59 12.22
C SER A 26 4.61 18.51 12.21
N GLU A 27 4.96 17.23 12.06
CA GLU A 27 4.01 16.13 11.89
C GLU A 27 3.77 15.37 13.20
N SER A 28 2.95 15.96 14.07
CA SER A 28 2.63 15.36 15.38
C SER A 28 2.01 13.95 15.28
N GLN A 29 1.28 13.65 14.20
CA GLN A 29 0.74 12.30 13.97
C GLN A 29 1.83 11.28 13.68
N CYS A 30 2.91 11.67 12.99
CA CYS A 30 4.04 10.80 12.71
C CYS A 30 4.84 10.56 14.00
N SER A 31 5.18 11.63 14.73
CA SER A 31 5.90 11.50 16.01
C SER A 31 5.13 10.66 17.02
N GLY A 32 3.82 10.89 17.18
CA GLY A 32 2.99 10.09 18.08
C GLY A 32 2.83 8.63 17.62
N PHE A 33 2.97 8.34 16.33
CA PHE A 33 3.00 6.96 15.83
C PHE A 33 4.31 6.26 16.20
N LEU A 34 5.46 6.93 16.04
CA LEU A 34 6.76 6.38 16.41
C LEU A 34 6.83 6.13 17.92
N GLU A 35 6.42 7.10 18.74
CA GLU A 35 6.37 6.96 20.20
C GLU A 35 5.46 5.78 20.62
N LYS A 36 4.30 5.64 19.97
CA LYS A 36 3.36 4.56 20.30
C LYS A 36 3.92 3.16 20.02
N TYR A 37 4.78 3.02 19.02
CA TYR A 37 5.25 1.72 18.53
C TYR A 37 6.78 1.53 18.67
N GLU A 38 7.42 2.33 19.51
CA GLU A 38 8.86 2.30 19.77
C GLU A 38 9.32 0.89 20.15
N ASP A 39 8.64 0.25 21.11
CA ASP A 39 8.95 -1.12 21.55
C ASP A 39 9.00 -2.14 20.40
N GLN A 40 8.03 -2.11 19.47
CA GLN A 40 8.01 -3.06 18.35
C GLN A 40 9.07 -2.73 17.31
N ILE A 41 9.38 -1.44 17.11
CA ILE A 41 10.43 -1.00 16.20
C ILE A 41 11.80 -1.46 16.75
N GLU A 42 12.03 -1.30 18.05
CA GLU A 42 13.23 -1.77 18.74
C GLU A 42 13.39 -3.29 18.67
N GLU A 43 12.32 -4.04 18.96
CA GLU A 43 12.31 -5.50 18.87
C GLU A 43 12.73 -5.96 17.46
N TRP A 44 12.13 -5.35 16.43
CA TRP A 44 12.49 -5.66 15.05
C TRP A 44 13.94 -5.32 14.76
N TYR A 45 14.38 -4.11 15.11
CA TYR A 45 15.73 -3.64 14.81
C TYR A 45 16.80 -4.54 15.47
N GLN A 46 16.59 -4.94 16.72
CA GLN A 46 17.48 -5.87 17.42
C GLN A 46 17.46 -7.26 16.79
N SER A 47 16.29 -7.78 16.41
CA SER A 47 16.18 -9.08 15.74
C SER A 47 16.73 -9.09 14.31
N SER A 48 16.70 -7.94 13.61
CA SER A 48 17.20 -7.78 12.24
C SER A 48 18.71 -8.04 12.12
N SER A 49 19.46 -7.81 13.21
CA SER A 49 20.90 -8.14 13.32
C SER A 49 21.22 -9.63 13.15
N SER A 50 20.19 -10.49 13.16
CA SER A 50 20.30 -11.93 12.94
C SER A 50 19.95 -12.43 11.53
N ASN A 51 19.72 -11.54 10.54
CA ASN A 51 19.29 -11.86 9.16
C ASN A 51 17.96 -12.65 9.08
N LEU A 52 17.12 -12.62 10.14
CA LEU A 52 15.90 -13.44 10.21
C LEU A 52 14.63 -12.74 9.70
N ILE A 53 14.63 -11.42 9.53
CA ILE A 53 13.42 -10.66 9.16
C ILE A 53 13.79 -9.59 8.11
N ASP A 54 13.62 -9.92 6.83
CA ASP A 54 13.97 -9.00 5.72
C ASP A 54 12.88 -7.94 5.44
N ASP A 55 11.62 -8.21 5.80
CA ASP A 55 10.47 -7.35 5.47
C ASP A 55 9.87 -6.70 6.73
N PHE A 56 10.41 -5.53 7.08
CA PHE A 56 9.89 -4.71 8.18
C PHE A 56 8.41 -4.37 7.99
N TYR A 57 7.98 -4.01 6.78
CA TYR A 57 6.59 -3.60 6.52
C TYR A 57 5.61 -4.72 6.84
N LYS A 58 5.89 -5.93 6.35
CA LYS A 58 5.05 -7.09 6.61
C LYS A 58 5.02 -7.44 8.11
N TRP A 59 6.19 -7.58 8.73
CA TRP A 59 6.27 -7.92 10.15
C TRP A 59 5.59 -6.87 11.01
N PHE A 60 5.95 -5.60 10.86
CA PHE A 60 5.48 -4.52 11.71
C PHE A 60 4.02 -4.16 11.41
N CYS A 61 3.70 -3.82 10.15
CA CYS A 61 2.44 -3.17 9.81
C CYS A 61 1.27 -4.14 9.63
N LEU A 62 1.53 -5.32 9.08
CA LEU A 62 0.51 -6.33 8.79
C LEU A 62 0.35 -7.33 9.93
N ASP A 63 1.45 -7.90 10.41
CA ASP A 63 1.41 -9.06 11.31
C ASP A 63 1.35 -8.64 12.79
N THR A 64 2.30 -7.80 13.22
CA THR A 64 2.47 -7.40 14.64
C THR A 64 1.48 -6.32 15.07
N THR A 65 1.52 -5.13 14.46
CA THR A 65 0.70 -3.98 14.91
C THR A 65 -0.66 -3.92 14.25
N LYS A 66 -0.83 -4.55 13.09
CA LYS A 66 -2.08 -4.59 12.32
C LYS A 66 -2.64 -3.20 11.99
N VAL A 67 -1.77 -2.20 11.85
CA VAL A 67 -2.17 -0.83 11.46
C VAL A 67 -2.32 -0.67 9.94
N CYS A 68 -1.80 -1.61 9.15
CA CYS A 68 -2.04 -1.72 7.71
C CYS A 68 -3.06 -2.82 7.39
N CYS A 69 -3.46 -2.85 6.13
CA CYS A 69 -4.17 -3.95 5.50
C CYS A 69 -3.31 -4.56 4.37
N PRO A 70 -3.50 -5.86 4.04
CA PRO A 70 -2.90 -6.42 2.83
C PRO A 70 -3.35 -5.67 1.57
N GLU A 71 -2.52 -5.68 0.53
CA GLU A 71 -2.89 -5.14 -0.78
C GLU A 71 -4.18 -5.77 -1.30
N GLY A 72 -5.01 -4.97 -1.97
CA GLY A 72 -6.35 -5.35 -2.42
C GLY A 72 -7.41 -5.36 -1.33
N THR A 73 -7.12 -4.80 -0.15
CA THR A 73 -8.08 -4.72 0.97
C THR A 73 -8.07 -3.36 1.67
N PHE A 74 -9.20 -2.99 2.29
CA PHE A 74 -9.42 -1.66 2.86
C PHE A 74 -10.25 -1.66 4.14
N GLY A 75 -10.19 -0.55 4.86
CA GLY A 75 -11.02 -0.25 6.02
C GLY A 75 -10.63 -1.03 7.29
N LYS A 76 -11.34 -0.77 8.39
CA LYS A 76 -11.01 -1.29 9.73
C LYS A 76 -10.77 -2.79 9.78
N ASN A 77 -11.51 -3.55 8.97
CA ASN A 77 -11.49 -5.01 8.92
C ASN A 77 -10.81 -5.58 7.67
N CYS A 78 -10.09 -4.76 6.88
CA CYS A 78 -9.42 -5.19 5.65
C CYS A 78 -10.35 -5.98 4.72
N ARG A 79 -11.49 -5.38 4.38
CA ARG A 79 -12.44 -5.95 3.41
C ARG A 79 -11.83 -5.90 2.02
N ARG A 80 -12.16 -6.87 1.16
CA ARG A 80 -11.65 -6.91 -0.21
C ARG A 80 -12.15 -5.71 -1.02
N CYS A 81 -11.24 -5.09 -1.76
CA CYS A 81 -11.57 -4.12 -2.79
C CYS A 81 -12.43 -4.75 -3.90
N PRO A 82 -13.15 -3.96 -4.70
CA PRO A 82 -13.89 -4.47 -5.86
C PRO A 82 -12.93 -5.02 -6.91
N TYR A 83 -13.19 -6.23 -7.41
CA TYR A 83 -12.44 -6.83 -8.51
C TYR A 83 -13.28 -6.81 -9.79
N GLY A 84 -12.59 -6.66 -10.93
CA GLY A 84 -13.18 -6.88 -12.24
C GLY A 84 -13.18 -8.36 -12.61
N ASP A 85 -13.89 -8.72 -13.69
CA ASP A 85 -13.94 -10.09 -14.22
C ASP A 85 -12.56 -10.60 -14.67
N ASN A 86 -11.61 -9.69 -14.91
CA ASN A 86 -10.21 -10.00 -15.20
C ASN A 86 -9.37 -10.31 -13.95
N GLY A 87 -9.98 -10.39 -12.76
CA GLY A 87 -9.30 -10.71 -11.51
C GLY A 87 -8.39 -9.60 -10.98
N ARG A 88 -8.51 -8.37 -11.49
CA ARG A 88 -7.75 -7.20 -11.01
C ARG A 88 -8.63 -6.26 -10.18
N VAL A 89 -8.06 -5.65 -9.15
CA VAL A 89 -8.73 -4.59 -8.37
C VAL A 89 -9.13 -3.47 -9.31
N CYS A 90 -10.39 -3.03 -9.24
CA CYS A 90 -10.97 -2.02 -10.12
C CYS A 90 -10.71 -2.30 -11.61
N SER A 91 -10.74 -3.58 -12.00
CA SER A 91 -10.42 -4.07 -13.35
C SER A 91 -9.02 -3.68 -13.87
N GLY A 92 -8.13 -3.18 -13.02
CA GLY A 92 -6.86 -2.54 -13.41
C GLY A 92 -7.01 -1.16 -14.05
N ASN A 93 -8.20 -0.56 -13.98
CA ASN A 93 -8.56 0.70 -14.61
C ASN A 93 -8.95 1.78 -13.59
N GLY A 94 -8.53 1.62 -12.33
CA GLY A 94 -8.79 2.57 -11.26
C GLY A 94 -8.10 2.15 -9.96
N ASN A 95 -8.25 2.99 -8.96
CA ASN A 95 -7.66 2.78 -7.63
C ASN A 95 -8.76 2.56 -6.59
N CYS A 96 -8.60 1.55 -5.75
CA CYS A 96 -9.52 1.31 -4.63
C CYS A 96 -9.26 2.31 -3.50
N ASP A 97 -10.30 3.01 -3.05
CA ASP A 97 -10.20 3.95 -1.93
C ASP A 97 -9.88 3.22 -0.62
N GLY A 98 -8.69 3.49 -0.09
CA GLY A 98 -8.18 2.84 1.12
C GLY A 98 -7.43 1.53 0.88
N ASP A 99 -7.01 1.24 -0.35
CA ASP A 99 -6.19 0.06 -0.62
C ASP A 99 -4.93 0.01 0.28
N GLY A 100 -4.72 -1.13 0.94
CA GLY A 100 -3.66 -1.36 1.91
C GLY A 100 -3.84 -0.64 3.26
N LYS A 101 -4.94 0.09 3.46
CA LYS A 101 -5.15 0.96 4.63
C LYS A 101 -6.33 0.51 5.49
N ARG A 102 -6.26 0.82 6.78
CA ARG A 102 -7.37 0.63 7.74
C ARG A 102 -8.49 1.67 7.61
N THR A 103 -8.37 2.58 6.66
CA THR A 103 -9.33 3.64 6.32
C THR A 103 -9.86 3.44 4.90
N GLY A 104 -10.73 4.35 4.45
CA GLY A 104 -11.32 4.31 3.12
C GLY A 104 -12.65 3.57 3.05
N ASN A 105 -13.36 3.80 1.95
CA ASN A 105 -14.69 3.28 1.68
C ASN A 105 -14.72 2.16 0.62
N GLY A 106 -13.58 1.87 0.00
CA GLY A 106 -13.42 0.77 -0.96
C GLY A 106 -14.04 1.01 -2.33
N ARG A 107 -14.50 2.23 -2.63
CA ARG A 107 -14.97 2.56 -3.98
C ARG A 107 -13.79 2.65 -4.94
N CYS A 108 -14.02 2.22 -6.18
CA CYS A 108 -13.05 2.41 -7.24
C CYS A 108 -13.09 3.84 -7.78
N ASN A 109 -11.96 4.53 -7.70
CA ASN A 109 -11.72 5.80 -8.38
C ASN A 109 -11.17 5.47 -9.78
N CYS A 110 -12.04 5.47 -10.78
CA CYS A 110 -11.68 5.06 -12.14
C CYS A 110 -10.76 6.07 -12.81
N HIS A 111 -9.81 5.55 -13.59
CA HIS A 111 -8.98 6.36 -14.48
C HIS A 111 -9.82 7.00 -15.56
N ASN A 112 -9.31 8.10 -16.13
CA ASN A 112 -9.93 8.81 -17.25
C ASN A 112 -10.36 7.81 -18.34
N LYS A 113 -11.59 7.97 -18.83
CA LYS A 113 -12.29 7.13 -19.82
C LYS A 113 -12.95 5.84 -19.33
N TYR A 114 -12.77 5.48 -18.06
CA TYR A 114 -13.44 4.33 -17.45
C TYR A 114 -14.48 4.77 -16.43
N ARG A 115 -15.52 3.95 -16.26
CA ARG A 115 -16.59 4.17 -15.27
C ARG A 115 -17.15 2.85 -14.73
N GLY A 116 -18.13 2.97 -13.86
CA GLY A 116 -18.80 1.84 -13.22
C GLY A 116 -18.17 1.49 -11.88
N THR A 117 -18.78 0.56 -11.16
CA THR A 117 -18.39 0.20 -9.78
C THR A 117 -16.99 -0.40 -9.67
N ASN A 118 -16.52 -1.06 -10.73
CA ASN A 118 -15.22 -1.71 -10.84
C ASN A 118 -14.39 -1.21 -12.05
N CYS A 119 -14.74 -0.07 -12.65
CA CYS A 119 -14.03 0.51 -13.80
C CYS A 119 -13.94 -0.39 -15.05
N SER A 120 -14.95 -1.25 -15.25
CA SER A 120 -15.04 -2.16 -16.40
C SER A 120 -15.87 -1.62 -17.57
N GLU A 121 -16.41 -0.40 -17.43
CA GLU A 121 -17.19 0.27 -18.47
C GLU A 121 -16.43 1.47 -19.05
N CYS A 122 -16.73 1.81 -20.30
CA CYS A 122 -16.22 3.01 -20.93
C CYS A 122 -17.11 4.22 -20.63
N GLN A 123 -16.49 5.37 -20.45
CA GLN A 123 -17.19 6.65 -20.37
C GLN A 123 -17.81 7.00 -21.74
N SER A 124 -18.81 7.88 -21.74
CA SER A 124 -19.36 8.42 -22.98
C SER A 124 -18.25 9.06 -23.83
N GLY A 125 -18.28 8.83 -25.15
CA GLY A 125 -17.19 9.23 -26.06
C GLY A 125 -16.13 8.15 -26.29
N TYR A 126 -16.19 7.02 -25.56
CA TYR A 126 -15.24 5.92 -25.72
C TYR A 126 -15.94 4.61 -26.13
N THR A 127 -15.29 3.83 -26.98
CA THR A 127 -15.74 2.49 -27.38
C THR A 127 -15.01 1.39 -26.63
N LYS A 128 -15.73 0.31 -26.28
CA LYS A 128 -15.20 -0.82 -25.50
C LYS A 128 -14.62 -1.90 -26.40
N SER A 129 -13.39 -2.30 -26.11
CA SER A 129 -12.74 -3.51 -26.63
C SER A 129 -12.14 -4.32 -25.49
N ILE A 130 -11.86 -5.60 -25.74
CA ILE A 130 -11.23 -6.50 -24.78
C ILE A 130 -9.95 -7.02 -25.44
N ASP A 131 -8.82 -6.89 -24.74
CA ASP A 131 -7.54 -7.42 -25.24
C ASP A 131 -7.36 -8.91 -24.91
N LYS A 132 -6.21 -9.47 -25.31
CA LYS A 132 -5.90 -10.90 -25.13
C LYS A 132 -5.82 -11.33 -23.65
N ASP A 133 -5.62 -10.38 -22.74
CA ASP A 133 -5.54 -10.62 -21.29
C ASP A 133 -6.89 -10.37 -20.58
N ASN A 134 -7.98 -10.35 -21.34
CA ASN A 134 -9.33 -10.02 -20.86
C ASN A 134 -9.42 -8.63 -20.22
N GLN A 135 -8.51 -7.70 -20.58
CA GLN A 135 -8.54 -6.34 -20.06
C GLN A 135 -9.42 -5.45 -20.94
N VAL A 136 -10.32 -4.73 -20.29
CA VAL A 136 -11.18 -3.74 -20.94
C VAL A 136 -10.33 -2.54 -21.38
N ARG A 137 -10.35 -2.26 -22.68
CA ARG A 137 -9.75 -1.09 -23.31
C ARG A 137 -10.84 -0.18 -23.84
N CYS A 138 -10.72 1.09 -23.50
CA CYS A 138 -11.62 2.15 -23.93
C CYS A 138 -10.83 3.11 -24.82
N THR A 139 -11.24 3.22 -26.08
CA THR A 139 -10.60 4.05 -27.11
C THR A 139 -11.54 5.18 -27.50
N ASP A 140 -11.00 6.38 -27.67
CA ASP A 140 -11.79 7.55 -28.02
C ASP A 140 -12.42 7.34 -29.40
N ILE A 141 -13.70 7.69 -29.53
CA ILE A 141 -14.45 7.55 -30.79
C ILE A 141 -14.03 8.64 -31.78
N ASP A 142 -13.52 9.78 -31.29
CA ASP A 142 -13.14 10.94 -32.10
C ASP A 142 -11.64 10.97 -32.47
N GLU A 143 -10.87 9.90 -32.16
CA GLU A 143 -9.45 9.77 -32.54
C GLU A 143 -9.22 9.65 -34.07
N CYS A 144 -10.28 9.59 -34.89
CA CYS A 144 -10.21 9.64 -36.34
C CYS A 144 -10.37 11.06 -36.91
N HIS A 145 -9.52 12.00 -36.48
CA HIS A 145 -9.28 13.28 -37.19
C HIS A 145 -7.81 13.71 -37.03
N SER A 146 -6.90 13.04 -37.75
CA SER A 146 -5.54 13.52 -38.04
C SER A 146 -5.02 12.89 -39.32
#